data_AF-A0AAW9KMR3-F1
#
_entry.id   AF-A0AAW9KMR3-F1
#
_cell.length_a   1.000
_cell.length_b   1.000
_cell.length_c   1.000
_cell.angle_alpha   90.00
_cell.angle_beta   90.00
_cell.angle_gamma   90.00
#
_symmetry.space_group_name_H-M   'P 1'
#
loop_
_entity.id
_entity.type
_entity.pdbx_description
1 polymer ?
#
loop_
_entity_poly.entity_id
_entity_poly.type
_entity_poly.pdbx_seq_one_letter_code
_entity_poly.pdbx_strand_id
1 'polypeptide(L)'
;MKKIKNSAIAMTVIFIFQIFSGIKPINIAKADETKKFSFITGVTISDLQDRPLKDGIDKSSQVRIKYSFAIPNANDVKDGEVFKMNMPKQIAIQYPLDMDIKDDDGNVIAKAHFDTNG
;
A
#
# COMPACT_ATOMS: atom_id res chain seq x y z
N MET A 1 60.04 -20.00 -29.18
CA MET A 1 59.15 -18.84 -29.05
C MET A 1 58.16 -19.09 -27.90
N LYS A 2 58.35 -18.45 -26.75
CA LYS A 2 57.62 -18.71 -25.50
C LYS A 2 56.80 -17.44 -25.16
N LYS A 3 55.61 -17.31 -25.77
CA LYS A 3 54.72 -16.13 -25.58
C LYS A 3 53.28 -16.51 -25.16
N ILE A 4 53.08 -17.68 -24.55
CA ILE A 4 51.72 -18.18 -24.24
C ILE A 4 51.37 -18.02 -22.75
N LYS A 5 52.35 -17.82 -21.86
CA LYS A 5 52.09 -17.76 -20.40
C LYS A 5 51.34 -16.50 -19.96
N ASN A 6 51.54 -15.36 -20.63
CA ASN A 6 50.88 -14.09 -20.28
C ASN A 6 49.55 -13.89 -21.02
N SER A 7 49.30 -14.67 -22.08
CA SER A 7 48.09 -14.58 -22.92
C SER A 7 46.88 -15.24 -22.25
N ALA A 8 47.09 -16.38 -21.59
CA ALA A 8 46.04 -17.06 -20.81
C ALA A 8 45.56 -16.20 -19.63
N ILE A 9 46.48 -15.53 -18.92
CA ILE A 9 46.14 -14.63 -17.81
C ILE A 9 45.35 -13.42 -18.32
N ALA A 10 45.76 -12.83 -19.45
CA ALA A 10 45.03 -11.72 -20.06
C ALA A 10 43.61 -12.12 -20.51
N MET A 11 43.42 -13.31 -21.09
CA MET A 11 42.09 -13.83 -21.43
C MET A 11 41.22 -14.06 -20.19
N THR A 12 41.79 -14.59 -19.11
CA THR A 12 41.04 -14.81 -17.86
C THR A 12 40.59 -13.48 -17.23
N VAL A 13 41.43 -12.46 -17.25
CA VAL A 13 41.09 -11.12 -16.73
C VAL A 13 39.98 -10.47 -17.57
N ILE A 14 40.02 -10.63 -18.90
CA ILE A 14 38.97 -10.13 -19.80
C ILE A 14 37.64 -10.87 -19.56
N PHE A 15 37.68 -12.19 -19.37
CA PHE A 15 36.48 -12.98 -19.02
C PHE A 15 35.86 -12.53 -17.69
N ILE A 16 36.68 -12.24 -16.67
CA ILE A 16 36.21 -11.72 -15.38
C ILE A 16 35.54 -10.35 -15.54
N PHE A 17 36.08 -9.47 -16.38
CA PHE A 17 35.51 -8.14 -16.64
C PHE A 17 34.16 -8.18 -17.39
N GLN A 18 33.94 -9.20 -18.24
CA GLN A 18 32.66 -9.41 -18.92
C GLN A 18 31.54 -9.86 -17.97
N ILE A 19 31.86 -10.56 -16.87
CA ILE A 19 30.87 -11.01 -15.88
C ILE A 19 30.30 -9.81 -15.08
N PHE A 20 31.08 -8.74 -14.89
CA PHE A 20 30.66 -7.55 -14.13
C PHE A 20 30.02 -6.45 -14.98
N SER A 21 30.21 -6.45 -16.30
CA SER A 21 29.68 -5.42 -17.21
C SER A 21 28.16 -5.51 -17.44
N GLY A 22 27.50 -6.56 -16.93
CA GLY A 22 26.06 -6.81 -17.11
C GLY A 22 25.14 -6.09 -16.10
N ILE A 23 25.68 -5.34 -15.14
CA ILE A 23 24.86 -4.60 -14.16
C ILE A 23 24.35 -3.33 -14.84
N LYS A 24 23.22 -3.44 -15.55
CA LYS A 24 22.42 -2.25 -15.89
C LYS A 24 22.16 -1.47 -14.59
N PRO A 25 22.17 -0.12 -14.60
CA PRO A 25 21.71 0.62 -13.45
C PRO A 25 20.29 0.13 -13.15
N ILE A 26 20.17 -0.60 -12.05
CA ILE A 26 18.87 -0.90 -11.47
C ILE A 26 18.35 0.50 -11.17
N ASN A 27 17.36 0.95 -11.93
CA ASN A 27 16.49 1.99 -11.41
C ASN A 27 16.00 1.40 -10.11
N ILE A 28 16.60 1.83 -9.00
CA ILE A 28 16.06 1.60 -7.68
C ILE A 28 14.75 2.36 -7.76
N ALA A 29 13.70 1.65 -8.19
CA ALA A 29 12.35 2.04 -7.88
C ALA A 29 12.43 2.25 -6.37
N LYS A 30 12.28 3.51 -5.95
CA LYS A 30 12.07 3.81 -4.55
C LYS A 30 11.00 2.82 -4.15
N ALA A 31 11.36 1.87 -3.29
CA ALA A 31 10.34 1.12 -2.60
C ALA A 31 9.49 2.23 -2.01
N ASP A 32 8.23 2.34 -2.45
CA ASP A 32 7.26 3.06 -1.66
C ASP A 32 7.36 2.38 -0.31
N GLU A 33 8.07 3.04 0.61
CA GLU A 33 8.06 2.75 2.02
C GLU A 33 6.61 3.05 2.41
N THR A 34 5.71 2.13 2.08
CA THR A 34 4.35 2.12 2.54
C THR A 34 4.50 1.83 4.01
N LYS A 35 4.79 2.89 4.75
CA LYS A 35 4.84 2.95 6.19
C LYS A 35 3.55 2.28 6.67
N LYS A 36 3.66 1.01 7.07
CA LYS A 36 2.53 0.22 7.57
C LYS A 36 2.20 0.70 8.97
N PHE A 37 1.68 1.91 9.08
CA PHE A 37 1.08 2.40 10.30
C PHE A 37 -0.36 1.91 10.34
N SER A 38 -0.73 1.25 11.43
CA SER A 38 -2.12 0.86 11.68
C SER A 38 -2.88 2.09 12.14
N PHE A 39 -3.37 2.89 11.18
CA PHE A 39 -4.21 4.06 11.47
C PHE A 39 -5.55 3.65 12.07
N ILE A 40 -6.03 2.44 11.80
CA ILE A 40 -7.34 1.97 12.28
C ILE A 40 -7.28 1.68 13.78
N THR A 41 -8.08 2.41 14.54
CA THR A 41 -8.27 2.26 15.98
C THR A 41 -9.51 1.44 16.33
N GLY A 42 -10.43 1.27 15.38
CA GLY A 42 -11.63 0.48 15.59
C GLY A 42 -12.40 0.21 14.31
N VAL A 43 -13.09 -0.92 14.28
CA VAL A 43 -14.03 -1.30 13.23
C VAL A 43 -15.31 -1.77 13.90
N THR A 44 -16.44 -1.18 13.51
CA THR A 44 -17.77 -1.67 13.94
C THR A 44 -18.63 -1.93 12.72
N ILE A 45 -19.39 -3.01 12.76
CA ILE A 45 -20.34 -3.39 11.72
C ILE A 45 -21.73 -3.41 12.32
N SER A 46 -22.68 -2.76 11.66
CA SER A 46 -24.07 -2.65 12.07
C SER A 46 -25.00 -2.82 10.88
N ASP A 47 -26.31 -2.95 11.14
CA ASP A 47 -27.29 -2.73 10.08
C ASP A 47 -27.29 -1.25 9.63
N LEU A 48 -28.08 -0.94 8.61
CA LEU A 48 -28.21 0.42 8.09
C LEU A 48 -28.86 1.40 9.09
N GLN A 49 -29.45 0.91 10.17
CA GLN A 49 -30.06 1.67 11.26
C GLN A 49 -29.17 1.72 12.51
N ASP A 50 -27.88 1.41 12.39
CA ASP A 50 -26.90 1.41 13.48
C ASP A 50 -27.19 0.40 14.61
N ARG A 51 -27.97 -0.64 14.35
CA ARG A 51 -28.26 -1.72 15.32
C ARG A 51 -27.30 -2.89 15.15
N PRO A 52 -27.05 -3.69 16.21
CA PRO A 52 -26.28 -4.92 16.10
C PRO A 52 -26.84 -5.85 15.04
N LEU A 53 -25.94 -6.50 14.31
CA LEU A 53 -26.29 -7.57 13.39
C LEU A 53 -26.98 -8.70 14.17
N LYS A 54 -28.15 -9.14 13.71
CA LYS A 54 -28.85 -10.31 14.28
C LYS A 54 -28.24 -11.61 13.76
N ASP A 55 -28.49 -12.72 14.45
CA ASP A 55 -28.08 -14.03 13.96
C ASP A 55 -28.69 -14.33 12.58
N GLY A 56 -27.87 -14.86 11.67
CA GLY A 56 -28.33 -15.31 10.35
C GLY A 56 -28.53 -14.22 9.30
N ILE A 57 -27.66 -13.20 9.26
CA ILE A 57 -27.68 -12.20 8.18
C ILE A 57 -27.47 -12.85 6.81
N ASP A 58 -28.37 -12.50 5.88
CA ASP A 58 -28.25 -12.89 4.48
C ASP A 58 -27.00 -12.25 3.86
N LYS A 59 -26.24 -13.01 3.06
CA LYS A 59 -25.02 -12.53 2.38
C LYS A 59 -25.27 -11.37 1.41
N SER A 60 -26.51 -11.18 0.97
CA SER A 60 -26.95 -10.04 0.15
C SER A 60 -27.35 -8.81 0.97
N SER A 61 -27.36 -8.91 2.30
CA SER A 61 -27.75 -7.80 3.17
C SER A 61 -26.74 -6.66 3.07
N GLN A 62 -27.25 -5.44 2.95
CA GLN A 62 -26.44 -4.24 3.10
C GLN A 62 -26.09 -4.04 4.58
N VAL A 63 -24.82 -3.77 4.84
CA VAL A 63 -24.29 -3.48 6.18
C VAL A 63 -23.66 -2.09 6.20
N ARG A 64 -23.66 -1.46 7.37
CA ARG A 64 -22.91 -0.24 7.62
C ARG A 64 -21.63 -0.61 8.35
N ILE A 65 -20.51 -0.08 7.87
CA ILE A 65 -19.21 -0.27 8.48
C ILE A 65 -18.67 1.09 8.87
N LYS A 66 -18.25 1.21 10.12
CA LYS A 66 -17.60 2.40 10.64
C LYS A 66 -16.16 2.05 10.96
N TYR A 67 -15.25 2.76 10.31
CA TYR A 67 -13.83 2.72 10.59
C TYR A 67 -13.47 3.94 11.41
N SER A 68 -12.90 3.71 12.59
CA SER A 68 -12.24 4.75 13.36
C SER A 68 -10.76 4.70 13.03
N PHE A 69 -10.18 5.87 12.76
CA PHE A 69 -8.75 5.99 12.52
C PHE A 69 -8.15 7.12 13.35
N ALA A 70 -6.86 7.01 13.65
CA ALA A 70 -6.07 8.04 14.29
C ALA A 70 -4.76 8.20 13.52
N ILE A 71 -4.47 9.43 13.11
CA ILE A 71 -3.17 9.80 12.55
C ILE A 71 -2.27 10.17 13.74
N PRO A 72 -1.27 9.34 14.10
CA PRO A 72 -0.41 9.66 15.23
C PRO A 72 0.43 10.90 14.92
N ASN A 73 0.47 11.86 15.86
CA ASN A 73 1.32 13.06 15.82
C ASN A 73 2.84 12.74 15.77
N ALA A 74 3.21 11.46 15.88
CA ALA A 74 4.59 10.99 15.97
C ALA A 74 5.25 10.76 14.60
N ASN A 75 4.54 10.94 13.49
CA ASN A 75 5.08 10.71 12.15
C ASN A 75 4.93 11.94 11.27
N ASP A 76 5.96 12.21 10.46
CA ASP A 76 6.04 13.20 9.39
C ASP A 76 4.97 12.99 8.30
N VAL A 77 3.68 13.10 8.63
CA VAL A 77 2.61 13.10 7.64
C VAL A 77 2.69 14.42 6.90
N LYS A 78 2.93 14.34 5.59
CA LYS A 78 3.09 15.52 4.73
C LYS A 78 1.88 15.69 3.83
N ASP A 79 1.65 16.92 3.39
CA ASP A 79 0.67 17.19 2.35
C ASP A 79 0.98 16.37 1.09
N GLY A 80 -0.07 15.81 0.50
CA GLY A 80 0.00 14.90 -0.65
C GLY A 80 0.39 13.44 -0.34
N GLU A 81 0.64 13.09 0.93
CA GLU A 81 0.87 11.69 1.30
C GLU A 81 -0.42 10.86 1.16
N VAL A 82 -0.30 9.67 0.55
CA VAL A 82 -1.43 8.78 0.28
C VAL A 82 -1.38 7.57 1.18
N PHE A 83 -2.46 7.33 1.92
CA PHE A 83 -2.63 6.15 2.75
C PHE A 83 -3.59 5.17 2.08
N LYS A 84 -3.18 3.89 2.01
CA LYS A 84 -4.00 2.80 1.47
C LYS A 84 -4.51 1.92 2.60
N MET A 85 -5.82 1.68 2.60
CA MET A 85 -6.49 0.72 3.47
C MET A 85 -7.10 -0.37 2.61
N ASN A 86 -6.82 -1.63 2.94
CA ASN A 86 -7.46 -2.77 2.28
C ASN A 86 -8.66 -3.22 3.12
N MET A 87 -9.81 -3.36 2.49
CA MET A 87 -11.00 -3.90 3.15
C MET A 87 -11.00 -5.43 3.07
N PRO A 88 -11.56 -6.14 4.07
CA PRO A 88 -11.71 -7.58 3.98
C PRO A 88 -12.56 -7.96 2.76
N LYS A 89 -12.09 -8.91 1.94
CA LYS A 89 -12.78 -9.36 0.71
C LYS A 89 -14.21 -9.88 0.94
N GLN A 90 -14.54 -10.23 2.17
CA GLN A 90 -15.88 -10.64 2.58
C GLN A 90 -16.90 -9.50 2.49
N ILE A 91 -16.44 -8.26 2.41
CA ILE A 91 -17.25 -7.06 2.33
C ILE A 91 -17.00 -6.41 0.98
N ALA A 92 -17.95 -6.56 0.07
CA ALA A 92 -17.87 -5.96 -1.24
C ALA A 92 -18.35 -4.51 -1.22
N ILE A 93 -17.53 -3.60 -1.73
CA ILE A 93 -17.97 -2.25 -2.11
C ILE A 93 -18.60 -2.38 -3.50
N GLN A 94 -19.90 -2.08 -3.60
CA GLN A 94 -20.64 -2.31 -4.85
C GLN A 94 -20.29 -1.26 -5.93
N TYR A 95 -19.95 -0.04 -5.52
CA TYR A 95 -19.63 1.07 -6.42
C TYR A 95 -18.50 1.90 -5.82
N PRO A 96 -17.55 2.38 -6.64
CA PRO A 96 -16.52 3.27 -6.15
C PRO A 96 -17.15 4.59 -5.66
N LEU A 97 -16.57 5.17 -4.61
CA LEU A 97 -17.08 6.41 -4.03
C LEU A 97 -15.93 7.30 -3.57
N ASP A 98 -16.10 8.61 -3.74
CA ASP A 98 -15.20 9.63 -3.20
C ASP A 98 -15.88 10.38 -2.06
N MET A 99 -15.16 10.56 -0.95
CA MET A 99 -15.66 11.33 0.18
C MET A 99 -14.58 12.23 0.78
N ASP A 100 -14.99 13.44 1.17
CA ASP A 100 -14.15 14.36 1.92
C ASP A 100 -14.10 13.92 3.39
N ILE A 101 -12.89 13.84 3.93
CA ILE A 101 -12.65 13.72 5.37
C ILE A 101 -12.48 15.13 5.92
N LYS A 102 -13.28 15.47 6.92
CA LYS A 102 -13.29 16.81 7.52
C LYS A 102 -12.86 16.76 8.98
N ASP A 103 -12.23 17.82 9.45
CA ASP A 103 -12.01 18.06 10.87
C ASP A 103 -13.29 18.55 11.57
N ASP A 104 -13.21 18.77 12.88
CA ASP A 104 -14.35 19.23 13.71
C ASP A 104 -14.83 20.64 13.32
N ASP A 105 -13.96 21.45 12.70
CA ASP A 105 -14.27 22.79 12.19
C ASP A 105 -14.89 22.75 10.78
N GLY A 106 -14.97 21.58 10.16
CA GLY A 106 -15.54 21.35 8.84
C GLY A 106 -14.57 21.56 7.67
N ASN A 107 -13.28 21.79 7.93
CA ASN A 107 -12.26 21.91 6.90
C ASN A 107 -11.94 20.53 6.32
N VAL A 108 -11.76 20.45 5.01
CA VAL A 108 -11.34 19.21 4.35
C VAL A 108 -9.86 18.96 4.63
N ILE A 109 -9.55 17.86 5.31
CA ILE A 109 -8.18 17.46 5.67
C ILE A 109 -7.65 16.30 4.82
N ALA A 110 -8.53 15.55 4.14
CA ALA A 110 -8.16 14.51 3.18
C ALA A 110 -9.32 14.16 2.25
N LYS A 111 -9.00 13.50 1.13
CA LYS A 111 -9.98 12.88 0.24
C LYS A 111 -9.81 11.37 0.28
N ALA A 112 -10.88 10.64 0.57
CA ALA A 112 -10.89 9.19 0.53
C ALA A 112 -11.53 8.70 -0.75
N HIS A 113 -10.82 7.80 -1.44
CA HIS A 113 -11.31 7.08 -2.62
C HIS A 113 -11.51 5.61 -2.25
N PHE A 114 -12.71 5.11 -2.47
CA PHE A 114 -13.06 3.71 -2.25
C PHE A 114 -13.16 3.03 -3.62
N ASP A 115 -12.32 2.03 -3.84
CA ASP A 115 -12.40 1.18 -5.03
C ASP A 115 -13.24 -0.08 -4.75
N THR A 116 -13.57 -0.82 -5.81
CA THR A 116 -14.33 -2.06 -5.70
C THR A 116 -13.44 -3.31 -5.65
N ASN A 117 -12.12 -3.15 -5.54
CA ASN A 117 -11.15 -4.22 -5.80
C ASN A 117 -10.75 -5.04 -4.56
N GLY A 118 -11.11 -4.59 -3.36
CA GLY A 118 -10.97 -5.36 -2.10
C GLY A 118 -9.53 -5.49 -1.60
#